data_AF-A0A2P2L3D8-F1
#
_entry.id   AF-A0A2P2L3D8-F1
#
_cell.length_a   1.000
_cell.length_b   1.000
_cell.length_c   1.000
_cell.angle_alpha   90.00
_cell.angle_beta   90.00
_cell.angle_gamma   90.00
#
_symmetry.space_group_name_H-M   'P 1'
#
loop_
_entity.id
_entity.type
_entity.pdbx_description
1 polymer ?
#
loop_
_entity_poly.entity_id
_entity_poly.type
_entity_poly.pdbx_seq_one_letter_code
_entity_poly.pdbx_strand_id
1 'polypeptide(L)'
;MAVEEFSMDDPNQLLEAASDFAYFPGVQNDAVVKDFLDRFPLPVIISALQTRGDVNGLANILVACLERIFKTNYGVSLIPQYLSFVQIGLKADSQAVKCLSCKTVYCLLENLNDNAISAAQLIIDNNIYPLLLDCLLNGNEQVTTASIEAIKKLAGTLKGMVRINRF
;
A
#
# COMPACT_ATOMS: atom_id res chain seq x y z
N MET A 1 19.46 -8.57 -17.71
CA MET A 1 19.26 -9.15 -16.36
C MET A 1 18.00 -9.97 -16.43
N ALA A 2 18.11 -11.27 -16.24
CA ALA A 2 16.98 -12.19 -16.30
C ALA A 2 16.02 -11.87 -15.15
N VAL A 3 14.76 -11.60 -15.49
CA VAL A 3 13.66 -11.67 -14.54
C VAL A 3 13.53 -13.14 -14.16
N GLU A 4 13.89 -13.51 -12.94
CA GLU A 4 13.51 -14.81 -12.40
C GLU A 4 11.98 -14.80 -12.32
N GLU A 5 11.34 -15.55 -13.22
CA GLU A 5 9.93 -15.88 -13.11
C GLU A 5 9.76 -16.66 -11.80
N PHE A 6 9.30 -15.98 -10.75
CA PHE A 6 8.80 -16.62 -9.56
C PHE A 6 7.53 -17.39 -9.95
N SER A 7 7.68 -18.65 -10.38
CA SER A 7 6.54 -19.55 -10.55
C SER A 7 5.99 -19.85 -9.17
N MET A 8 4.86 -19.22 -8.83
CA MET A 8 3.96 -19.84 -7.87
C MET A 8 3.39 -21.07 -8.55
N ASP A 9 3.90 -22.24 -8.18
CA ASP A 9 3.46 -23.54 -8.72
C ASP A 9 1.98 -23.82 -8.44
N ASP A 10 1.34 -23.11 -7.50
CA ASP A 10 -0.11 -23.14 -7.34
C ASP A 10 -0.69 -21.79 -6.84
N PRO A 11 -1.44 -21.03 -7.68
CA PRO A 11 -2.09 -19.80 -7.25
C PRO A 11 -3.17 -19.99 -6.17
N ASN A 12 -3.67 -21.21 -5.98
CA ASN A 12 -4.61 -21.51 -4.91
C ASN A 12 -3.94 -21.44 -3.54
N GLN A 13 -2.65 -21.75 -3.44
CA GLN A 13 -1.90 -21.65 -2.17
C GLN A 13 -1.74 -20.20 -1.72
N LEU A 14 -1.47 -19.28 -2.65
CA LEU A 14 -1.45 -17.85 -2.33
C LEU A 14 -2.82 -17.38 -1.86
N LEU A 15 -3.88 -17.78 -2.56
CA LEU A 15 -5.24 -17.36 -2.22
C LEU A 15 -5.64 -17.83 -0.82
N GLU A 16 -5.41 -19.11 -0.50
CA GLU A 16 -5.71 -19.68 0.82
C GLU A 16 -4.91 -18.98 1.92
N ALA A 17 -3.59 -18.87 1.76
CA ALA A 17 -2.72 -18.24 2.75
C ALA A 17 -3.03 -16.74 2.92
N ALA A 18 -3.33 -16.02 1.83
CA ALA A 18 -3.72 -14.62 1.89
C ALA A 18 -5.08 -14.42 2.57
N SER A 19 -6.03 -15.34 2.35
CA SER A 19 -7.32 -15.35 3.04
C SER A 19 -7.14 -15.55 4.54
N ASP A 20 -6.41 -16.59 4.94
CA ASP A 20 -6.13 -16.87 6.35
C ASP A 20 -5.42 -15.69 7.02
N PHE A 21 -4.43 -15.11 6.35
CA PHE A 21 -3.70 -13.94 6.85
C PHE A 21 -4.61 -12.70 6.98
N ALA A 22 -5.44 -12.43 5.98
CA ALA A 22 -6.34 -11.27 5.92
C ALA A 22 -7.41 -11.33 7.01
N TYR A 23 -7.99 -12.51 7.26
CA TYR A 23 -9.11 -12.68 8.18
C TYR A 23 -8.73 -13.25 9.55
N PHE A 24 -7.43 -13.44 9.81
CA PHE A 24 -6.96 -13.82 11.14
C PHE A 24 -7.41 -12.80 12.21
N PRO A 25 -8.05 -13.24 13.31
CA PRO A 25 -8.62 -12.34 14.31
C PRO A 25 -7.56 -11.65 15.21
N GLY A 26 -6.33 -12.14 15.25
CA GLY A 26 -5.25 -11.54 16.03
C GLY A 26 -4.53 -10.40 15.32
N VAL A 27 -3.77 -9.60 16.08
CA VAL A 27 -2.94 -8.51 15.51
C VAL A 27 -1.79 -9.11 14.71
N GLN A 28 -1.57 -8.63 13.48
CA GLN A 28 -0.37 -8.97 12.71
C GLN A 28 0.78 -8.10 13.22
N ASN A 29 1.84 -8.73 13.71
CA ASN A 29 3.08 -8.06 14.08
C ASN A 29 4.15 -8.27 13.00
N ASP A 30 5.27 -7.54 13.11
CA ASP A 30 6.35 -7.60 12.13
C ASP A 30 6.90 -9.02 11.91
N ALA A 31 6.91 -9.88 12.93
CA ALA A 31 7.42 -11.24 12.80
C ALA A 31 6.51 -12.11 11.93
N VAL A 32 5.19 -12.00 12.11
CA VAL A 32 4.21 -12.74 11.30
C VAL A 32 4.20 -12.24 9.85
N VAL A 33 4.33 -10.92 9.64
CA VAL A 33 4.46 -10.36 8.29
C VAL A 33 5.73 -10.84 7.59
N LYS A 34 6.86 -10.92 8.30
CA LYS A 34 8.12 -11.45 7.73
C LYS A 34 7.98 -12.91 7.31
N ASP A 35 7.50 -13.77 8.21
CA ASP A 35 7.27 -15.19 7.89
C ASP A 35 6.32 -15.40 6.70
N PHE A 36 5.29 -14.56 6.59
CA PHE A 36 4.39 -14.58 5.45
C PHE A 36 5.09 -14.15 4.15
N LEU A 37 5.87 -13.06 4.18
CA LEU A 37 6.59 -12.55 3.01
C LEU A 37 7.80 -13.39 2.60
N ASP A 38 8.37 -14.17 3.51
CA ASP A 38 9.41 -15.15 3.20
C ASP A 38 8.86 -16.31 2.34
N ARG A 39 7.58 -16.67 2.55
CA ARG A 39 6.86 -17.66 1.75
C ARG A 39 6.24 -17.07 0.49
N PHE A 40 5.71 -15.85 0.59
CA PHE A 40 4.97 -15.17 -0.46
C PHE A 40 5.53 -13.76 -0.66
N PRO A 41 6.57 -13.59 -1.50
CA PRO A 41 7.21 -12.30 -1.67
C PRO A 41 6.23 -11.22 -2.14
N LEU A 42 6.41 -10.01 -1.63
CA LEU A 42 5.53 -8.87 -1.96
C LEU A 42 5.37 -8.62 -3.48
N PRO A 43 6.42 -8.72 -4.33
CA PRO A 43 6.26 -8.61 -5.78
C PRO A 43 5.30 -9.64 -6.38
N VAL A 44 5.26 -10.85 -5.82
CA VAL A 44 4.40 -11.94 -6.29
C VAL A 44 2.94 -11.65 -5.96
N ILE A 45 2.67 -11.20 -4.73
CA ILE A 45 1.32 -10.78 -4.29
C ILE A 45 0.81 -9.62 -5.15
N ILE A 46 1.67 -8.62 -5.40
CA ILE A 46 1.37 -7.48 -6.25
C ILE A 46 1.07 -7.91 -7.69
N SER A 47 1.91 -8.78 -8.25
CA SER A 47 1.72 -9.30 -9.61
C SER A 47 0.41 -10.07 -9.74
N ALA A 48 0.06 -10.89 -8.73
CA ALA A 48 -1.22 -11.60 -8.69
C ALA A 48 -2.41 -10.63 -8.68
N LEU A 49 -2.33 -9.54 -7.92
CA LEU A 49 -3.37 -8.51 -7.89
C LEU A 49 -3.54 -7.77 -9.23
N GLN A 50 -2.45 -7.61 -10.01
CA GLN A 50 -2.46 -6.92 -11.30
C GLN A 50 -2.89 -7.80 -12.47
N THR A 51 -2.49 -9.08 -12.46
CA THR A 51 -2.64 -9.99 -13.62
C THR A 51 -3.91 -10.81 -13.60
N ARG A 52 -4.48 -11.03 -12.41
CA ARG A 52 -5.66 -11.86 -12.23
C ARG A 52 -6.82 -10.92 -11.94
N GLY A 53 -7.66 -10.69 -12.96
CA GLY A 53 -8.97 -10.05 -12.78
C GLY A 53 -9.76 -10.75 -11.66
N ASP A 54 -10.83 -10.13 -11.17
CA ASP A 54 -11.56 -10.54 -9.95
C ASP A 54 -12.24 -11.93 -10.04
N VAL A 55 -11.43 -12.97 -10.18
CA VAL A 55 -11.83 -14.37 -10.15
C VAL A 55 -11.98 -14.74 -8.68
N ASN A 56 -13.20 -15.10 -8.28
CA ASN A 56 -13.54 -15.58 -6.93
C ASN A 56 -13.23 -14.60 -5.78
N GLY A 57 -13.24 -13.28 -6.01
CA GLY A 57 -12.95 -12.30 -4.95
C GLY A 57 -11.47 -12.22 -4.57
N LEU A 58 -10.58 -12.84 -5.35
CA LEU A 58 -9.13 -12.86 -5.13
C LEU A 58 -8.58 -11.45 -4.92
N ALA A 59 -9.00 -10.48 -5.74
CA ALA A 59 -8.53 -9.11 -5.64
C ALA A 59 -8.83 -8.49 -4.26
N ASN A 60 -10.03 -8.74 -3.72
CA ASN A 60 -10.42 -8.23 -2.41
C ASN A 60 -9.65 -8.90 -1.26
N ILE A 61 -9.38 -10.21 -1.38
CA ILE A 61 -8.58 -10.96 -0.39
C ILE A 61 -7.13 -10.45 -0.39
N LEU A 62 -6.52 -10.31 -1.56
CA LEU A 62 -5.17 -9.77 -1.69
C LEU A 62 -5.09 -8.32 -1.20
N VAL A 63 -6.11 -7.50 -1.49
CA VAL A 63 -6.20 -6.13 -0.96
C VAL A 63 -6.25 -6.13 0.57
N ALA A 64 -7.10 -6.97 1.19
CA ALA A 64 -7.18 -7.07 2.63
C ALA A 64 -5.87 -7.58 3.27
N CYS A 65 -5.20 -8.54 2.61
CA CYS A 65 -3.89 -9.04 3.01
C CYS A 65 -2.84 -7.92 2.99
N LEU A 66 -2.71 -7.21 1.86
CA LEU A 66 -1.77 -6.09 1.70
C LEU A 66 -2.06 -4.94 2.68
N GLU A 67 -3.33 -4.63 2.93
CA GLU A 67 -3.71 -3.61 3.92
C GLU A 67 -3.19 -3.97 5.32
N ARG A 68 -3.21 -5.25 5.70
CA ARG A 68 -2.67 -5.70 6.99
C ARG A 68 -1.15 -5.66 7.03
N ILE A 69 -0.48 -6.02 5.93
CA ILE A 69 0.98 -5.93 5.81
C ILE A 69 1.43 -4.49 6.04
N PHE A 70 0.87 -3.54 5.28
CA PHE A 70 1.28 -2.13 5.32
C PHE A 70 0.88 -1.37 6.60
N LYS A 71 0.11 -1.99 7.50
CA LYS A 71 -0.17 -1.44 8.85
C LYS A 71 0.92 -1.75 9.88
N THR A 72 1.88 -2.62 9.54
CA THR A 72 2.99 -2.98 10.43
C THR A 72 4.23 -2.11 10.17
N ASN A 73 5.14 -1.99 11.13
CA ASN A 73 6.37 -1.20 10.96
C ASN A 73 7.23 -1.79 9.84
N TYR A 74 7.32 -3.13 9.79
CA TYR A 74 8.05 -3.81 8.73
C TYR A 74 7.40 -3.55 7.36
N GLY A 75 6.07 -3.69 7.23
CA GLY A 75 5.38 -3.41 5.98
C GLY A 75 5.55 -1.95 5.52
N VAL A 76 5.49 -0.98 6.43
CA VAL A 76 5.75 0.44 6.10
C VAL A 76 7.15 0.62 5.52
N SER A 77 8.16 -0.03 6.11
CA SER A 77 9.55 0.09 5.66
C SER A 77 9.77 -0.37 4.20
N LEU A 78 8.86 -1.21 3.68
CA LEU A 78 8.89 -1.68 2.30
C LEU A 78 8.30 -0.67 1.32
N ILE A 79 7.32 0.16 1.74
CA ILE A 79 6.55 1.05 0.86
C ILE A 79 7.44 1.91 -0.07
N PRO A 80 8.53 2.55 0.40
CA PRO A 80 9.38 3.36 -0.48
C PRO A 80 9.92 2.60 -1.71
N GLN A 81 10.18 1.30 -1.56
CA GLN A 81 10.70 0.44 -2.63
C GLN A 81 9.61 0.06 -3.65
N TYR A 82 8.34 0.19 -3.27
CA TYR A 82 7.18 -0.20 -4.08
C TYR A 82 6.31 1.01 -4.45
N LEU A 83 6.85 2.23 -4.47
CA LEU A 83 6.09 3.44 -4.82
C LEU A 83 5.50 3.40 -6.23
N SER A 84 6.19 2.76 -7.19
CA SER A 84 5.64 2.58 -8.54
C SER A 84 4.35 1.76 -8.52
N PHE A 85 4.26 0.75 -7.63
CA PHE A 85 3.01 0.01 -7.45
C PHE A 85 1.91 0.89 -6.85
N VAL A 86 2.24 1.73 -5.86
CA VAL A 86 1.27 2.68 -5.28
C VAL A 86 0.75 3.66 -6.34
N GLN A 87 1.61 4.21 -7.20
CA GLN A 87 1.21 5.08 -8.30
C GLN A 87 0.27 4.39 -9.29
N ILE A 88 0.59 3.14 -9.68
CA ILE A 88 -0.24 2.35 -10.60
C ILE A 88 -1.59 2.04 -9.92
N GLY A 89 -1.58 1.66 -8.65
CA GLY A 89 -2.77 1.34 -7.89
C GLY A 89 -3.72 2.53 -7.69
N LEU A 90 -3.19 3.75 -7.53
CA LEU A 90 -4.00 4.99 -7.50
C LEU A 90 -4.70 5.26 -8.84
N LYS A 91 -4.18 4.73 -9.95
CA LYS A 91 -4.78 4.85 -11.29
C LYS A 91 -5.64 3.65 -11.68
N ALA A 92 -5.74 2.62 -10.84
CA ALA A 92 -6.44 1.39 -11.17
C ALA A 92 -7.95 1.62 -11.35
N ASP A 93 -8.59 0.86 -12.23
CA ASP A 93 -10.04 0.88 -12.39
C ASP A 93 -10.75 0.30 -11.14
N SER A 94 -10.08 -0.62 -10.43
CA SER A 94 -10.58 -1.21 -9.20
C SER A 94 -10.59 -0.21 -8.04
N GLN A 95 -11.78 0.08 -7.51
CA GLN A 95 -11.96 0.94 -6.35
C GLN A 95 -11.27 0.38 -5.09
N ALA A 96 -11.25 -0.95 -4.92
CA ALA A 96 -10.55 -1.59 -3.81
C ALA A 96 -9.03 -1.34 -3.87
N VAL A 97 -8.44 -1.44 -5.06
CA VAL A 97 -7.00 -1.18 -5.29
C VAL A 97 -6.66 0.30 -5.12
N LYS A 98 -7.53 1.22 -5.61
CA LYS A 98 -7.40 2.66 -5.35
C LYS A 98 -7.42 2.97 -3.85
N CYS A 99 -8.36 2.36 -3.12
CA CYS A 99 -8.52 2.55 -1.68
C CYS A 99 -7.29 2.05 -0.92
N LEU A 100 -6.81 0.83 -1.22
CA LEU A 100 -5.57 0.29 -0.67
C LEU A 100 -4.38 1.24 -0.91
N SER A 101 -4.26 1.76 -2.13
CA SER A 101 -3.16 2.65 -2.50
C SER A 101 -3.20 3.95 -1.72
N CYS A 102 -4.39 4.55 -1.54
CA CYS A 102 -4.57 5.73 -0.68
C CYS A 102 -4.15 5.45 0.78
N LYS A 103 -4.62 4.34 1.35
CA LYS A 103 -4.25 3.92 2.71
C LYS A 103 -2.75 3.65 2.85
N THR A 104 -2.12 3.08 1.84
CA THR A 104 -0.67 2.82 1.82
C THR A 104 0.11 4.14 1.87
N VAL A 105 -0.33 5.17 1.13
CA VAL A 105 0.25 6.51 1.22
C VAL A 105 0.08 7.10 2.63
N TYR A 106 -1.10 6.92 3.25
CA TYR A 106 -1.31 7.34 4.63
C TYR A 106 -0.33 6.64 5.59
N CYS A 107 -0.18 5.31 5.50
CA CYS A 107 0.74 4.53 6.34
C CYS A 107 2.20 5.00 6.20
N LEU A 108 2.63 5.34 4.97
CA LEU A 108 3.96 5.91 4.71
C LEU A 108 4.15 7.26 5.45
N LEU A 109 3.14 8.12 5.40
CA LEU A 109 3.18 9.44 6.03
C LEU A 109 3.02 9.39 7.56
N GLU A 110 2.39 8.36 8.09
CA GLU A 110 2.15 8.19 9.53
C GLU A 110 3.37 7.75 10.31
N ASN A 111 4.14 6.82 9.77
CA ASN A 111 5.11 6.04 10.54
C ASN A 111 6.57 6.46 10.35
N LEU A 112 6.86 7.41 9.45
CA LEU A 112 8.22 7.89 9.21
C LEU A 112 8.56 9.13 10.07
N ASN A 113 8.24 9.18 11.36
CA ASN A 113 8.41 10.41 12.16
C ASN A 113 9.86 10.94 12.26
N ASP A 114 10.89 10.07 12.19
CA ASP A 114 12.30 10.52 12.16
C ASP A 114 12.80 10.89 10.75
N ASN A 115 12.01 10.56 9.72
CA ASN A 115 12.30 10.78 8.31
C ASN A 115 11.08 11.41 7.58
N ALA A 116 10.24 12.18 8.29
CA ALA A 116 8.94 12.60 7.77
C ALA A 116 9.09 13.54 6.57
N ILE A 117 10.24 14.23 6.52
CA ILE A 117 10.66 15.07 5.41
C ILE A 117 10.88 14.24 4.14
N SER A 118 11.45 13.03 4.26
CA SER A 118 11.66 12.15 3.11
C SER A 118 10.36 11.54 2.60
N ALA A 119 9.41 11.22 3.49
CA ALA A 119 8.10 10.67 3.09
C ALA A 119 7.31 11.66 2.22
N ALA A 120 7.18 12.91 2.66
CA ALA A 120 6.46 13.94 1.91
C ALA A 120 7.18 14.28 0.59
N GLN A 121 8.51 14.32 0.58
CA GLN A 121 9.28 14.54 -0.65
C GLN A 121 9.08 13.40 -1.64
N LEU A 122 9.09 12.14 -1.18
CA LEU A 122 8.78 10.98 -2.02
C LEU A 122 7.40 11.09 -2.68
N ILE A 123 6.37 11.55 -1.96
CA ILE A 123 5.03 11.77 -2.52
C ILE A 123 5.03 12.83 -3.63
N ILE A 124 5.80 13.90 -3.47
CA ILE A 124 5.91 15.00 -4.44
C ILE A 124 6.68 14.53 -5.68
N ASP A 125 7.87 13.96 -5.49
CA ASP A 125 8.76 13.52 -6.56
C ASP A 125 8.14 12.42 -7.42
N ASN A 126 7.30 11.59 -6.81
CA ASN A 126 6.57 10.52 -7.47
C ASN A 126 5.19 10.97 -7.97
N ASN A 127 4.88 12.28 -7.99
CA ASN A 127 3.63 12.81 -8.52
C ASN A 127 2.38 12.11 -7.93
N ILE A 128 2.45 11.69 -6.66
CA ILE A 128 1.37 10.96 -5.98
C ILE A 128 0.27 11.94 -5.53
N TYR A 129 0.63 13.17 -5.18
CA TYR A 129 -0.35 14.16 -4.70
C TYR A 129 -1.48 14.44 -5.71
N PRO A 130 -1.22 14.70 -7.01
CA PRO A 130 -2.30 14.85 -7.98
C PRO A 130 -3.17 13.59 -8.15
N LEU A 131 -2.60 12.39 -7.97
CA LEU A 131 -3.36 11.14 -8.03
C LEU A 131 -4.28 10.97 -6.82
N LEU A 132 -3.87 11.45 -5.64
CA LEU A 132 -4.77 11.51 -4.48
C LEU A 132 -5.93 12.48 -4.70
N LEU A 133 -5.69 13.62 -5.36
CA LEU A 133 -6.75 14.55 -5.74
C LEU A 133 -7.72 13.93 -6.75
N ASP A 134 -7.22 13.17 -7.73
CA ASP A 134 -8.07 12.42 -8.65
C ASP A 134 -8.93 11.39 -7.89
N CYS A 135 -8.34 10.64 -6.96
CA CYS A 135 -9.06 9.70 -6.09
C CYS A 135 -10.13 10.39 -5.23
N LEU A 136 -9.89 11.62 -4.75
CA LEU A 136 -10.86 12.43 -4.03
C LEU A 136 -12.05 12.86 -4.90
N LEU A 137 -11.80 13.20 -6.16
CA LEU A 137 -12.83 13.72 -7.07
C LEU A 137 -13.65 12.60 -7.73
N ASN A 138 -12.99 11.48 -8.06
CA ASN A 138 -13.53 10.43 -8.92
C ASN A 138 -13.68 9.08 -8.20
N GLY A 139 -13.29 8.98 -6.92
CA GLY A 139 -13.41 7.77 -6.12
C GLY A 139 -14.80 7.55 -5.53
N ASN A 140 -15.10 6.30 -5.17
CA ASN A 140 -16.24 6.00 -4.32
C ASN A 140 -16.02 6.51 -2.88
N GLU A 141 -17.02 6.36 -2.00
CA GLU A 141 -16.97 6.84 -0.62
C GLU A 141 -15.71 6.40 0.16
N GLN A 142 -15.29 5.14 0.01
CA GLN A 142 -14.13 4.59 0.71
C GLN A 142 -12.82 5.17 0.16
N VAL A 143 -12.69 5.26 -1.17
CA VAL A 143 -11.52 5.85 -1.83
C VAL A 143 -11.39 7.33 -1.46
N THR A 144 -12.50 8.07 -1.49
CA THR A 144 -12.57 9.49 -1.14
C THR A 144 -12.21 9.72 0.31
N THR A 145 -12.69 8.90 1.24
CA THR A 145 -12.32 8.99 2.65
C THR A 145 -10.82 8.74 2.84
N ALA A 146 -10.28 7.66 2.26
CA ALA A 146 -8.87 7.31 2.38
C ALA A 146 -7.95 8.36 1.75
N SER A 147 -8.35 8.95 0.61
CA SER A 147 -7.58 10.00 -0.05
C SER A 147 -7.57 11.30 0.78
N ILE A 148 -8.70 11.68 1.38
CA ILE A 148 -8.79 12.83 2.29
C ILE A 148 -7.86 12.65 3.49
N GLU A 149 -7.85 11.47 4.11
CA GLU A 149 -6.98 11.18 5.25
C GLU A 149 -5.49 11.30 4.88
N ALA A 150 -5.09 10.72 3.75
CA ALA A 150 -3.74 10.84 3.22
C ALA A 150 -3.34 12.30 2.94
N ILE A 151 -4.23 13.07 2.29
CA ILE A 151 -3.99 14.49 1.98
C ILE A 151 -3.88 15.32 3.26
N LYS A 152 -4.76 15.11 4.24
CA LYS A 152 -4.70 15.79 5.54
C LYS A 152 -3.39 15.50 6.25
N LYS A 153 -2.96 14.23 6.24
CA LYS A 153 -1.68 13.83 6.84
C LYS A 153 -0.50 14.50 6.14
N LEU A 154 -0.46 14.49 4.81
CA LEU A 154 0.57 15.15 4.02
C LEU A 154 0.65 16.65 4.34
N ALA A 155 -0.49 17.34 4.36
CA ALA A 155 -0.55 18.76 4.70
C ALA A 155 -0.05 19.03 6.13
N GLY A 156 -0.35 18.14 7.08
CA GLY A 156 0.19 18.18 8.43
C GLY A 156 1.72 18.07 8.46
N THR A 157 2.28 17.13 7.71
CA THR A 157 3.74 16.93 7.58
C THR A 157 4.43 18.16 6.97
N LEU A 158 3.87 18.74 5.90
CA LEU A 158 4.42 19.94 5.25
C LEU A 158 4.36 21.19 6.15
N LYS A 159 3.28 21.36 6.94
CA LYS A 159 3.21 22.44 7.94
C LYS A 159 4.30 22.29 9.02
N GLY A 160 4.68 21.06 9.34
CA GLY A 160 5.85 20.76 10.18
C GLY A 160 7.16 21.26 9.57
N MET A 161 7.38 21.02 8.26
CA MET A 161 8.60 21.47 7.55
C MET A 161 8.81 22.98 7.62
N VAL A 162 7.76 23.78 7.39
CA VAL A 162 7.85 25.25 7.41
C VAL A 162 8.23 25.78 8.80
N ARG A 163 7.96 25.03 9.87
CA ARG A 163 8.35 25.41 11.23
C ARG A 163 9.80 25.05 11.57
N ILE A 164 10.37 24.00 10.99
CA ILE A 164 11.75 23.55 11.28
C ILE A 164 12.78 24.46 10.59
N ASN A 165 12.50 24.96 9.38
CA ASN A 165 13.41 25.87 8.63
C ASN A 165 13.40 27.33 9.13
N ARG A 166 12.92 27.61 10.34
CA ARG A 166 12.86 28.96 10.95
C ARG A 166 13.75 29.15 12.18
N PHE A 167 14.76 28.31 12.37
CA PHE A 167 15.74 28.42 13.45
C PHE A 167 17.16 28.45 12.90
#